data_AF-A0A7W6K7L7-F1
#
_entry.id   AF-A0A7W6K7L7-F1
#
_cell.length_a   1.000
_cell.length_b   1.000
_cell.length_c   1.000
_cell.angle_alpha   90.00
_cell.angle_beta   90.00
_cell.angle_gamma   90.00
#
_symmetry.space_group_name_H-M   'P 1'
#
loop_
_entity.id
_entity.type
_entity.pdbx_description
1 polymer ?
#
loop_
_entity_poly.entity_id
_entity_poly.type
_entity_poly.pdbx_seq_one_letter_code
_entity_poly.pdbx_strand_id
1 'polypeptide(L)'
;MANDKLAGVDLRSVFKFIPAQADGSNIAITGAWDMPARIGKTYHDWGNVANNIEPYVSPDELFYGGRDIDYLVMLQVADELAALSVCNDFYQLVNGFTALVPFETDLGTWNVFVRSEIAVEYFNDGFCKLRIPFREPIVDLTGTLPKPNPVFQQLLNADGAPIHTGAFAPIEIGVINYDGFGIDGVMFRDMNCFVMELAGNFNRPAPMSGEATSYRFEKYRVTRSGLKQMNLKLFIEAPDYAAFNQTIRSFNALFSKPGLRYITKENDFLRDFFVKDGFTVNNIRLHNGEVTGILTVQLTEVNAYTNWSILTDANNNEIVTELGNIIIT
;
A
#
# COMPACT_ATOMS: atom_id res chain seq x y z
N MET A 1 -14.90 -0.61 -19.11
CA MET A 1 -13.74 0.07 -19.72
C MET A 1 -14.02 0.22 -21.19
N ALA A 2 -14.62 1.35 -21.57
CA ALA A 2 -14.95 1.65 -22.96
C ALA A 2 -14.28 2.93 -23.47
N ASN A 3 -13.66 3.73 -22.60
CA ASN A 3 -13.19 5.09 -22.89
C ASN A 3 -11.73 5.31 -22.54
N ASP A 4 -10.84 4.42 -22.96
CA ASP A 4 -9.41 4.55 -22.67
C ASP A 4 -8.74 5.50 -23.67
N LYS A 5 -8.18 6.61 -23.16
CA LYS A 5 -7.59 7.68 -23.96
C LYS A 5 -6.15 7.98 -23.54
N LEU A 6 -5.34 8.40 -24.50
CA LEU A 6 -3.99 8.91 -24.26
C LEU A 6 -3.86 10.28 -24.92
N ALA A 7 -3.58 11.33 -24.14
CA ALA A 7 -3.55 12.72 -24.62
C ALA A 7 -4.86 13.12 -25.35
N GLY A 8 -6.01 12.64 -24.87
CA GLY A 8 -7.31 12.85 -25.50
C GLY A 8 -7.60 11.99 -26.75
N VAL A 9 -6.62 11.23 -27.26
CA VAL A 9 -6.81 10.29 -28.36
C VAL A 9 -7.43 9.00 -27.83
N ASP A 10 -8.60 8.64 -28.34
CA ASP A 10 -9.27 7.38 -28.00
C ASP A 10 -8.55 6.18 -28.62
N LEU A 11 -7.98 5.35 -27.77
CA LEU A 11 -7.13 4.22 -28.17
C LEU A 11 -7.94 3.11 -28.85
N ARG A 12 -9.23 2.98 -28.52
CA ARG A 12 -10.10 1.96 -29.11
C ARG A 12 -10.55 2.35 -30.50
N SER A 13 -10.96 3.61 -30.71
CA SER A 13 -11.43 4.03 -32.04
C SER A 13 -10.29 4.15 -33.05
N VAL A 14 -9.13 4.68 -32.62
CA VAL A 14 -7.97 4.94 -33.50
C VAL A 14 -7.16 3.67 -33.74
N PHE A 15 -6.73 2.97 -32.68
CA PHE A 15 -5.82 1.82 -32.80
C PHE A 15 -6.49 0.46 -32.66
N LYS A 16 -7.81 0.42 -32.46
CA LYS A 16 -8.58 -0.83 -32.23
C LYS A 16 -8.13 -1.62 -31.02
N PHE A 17 -7.51 -0.95 -30.04
CA PHE A 17 -7.11 -1.59 -28.79
C PHE A 17 -8.36 -1.96 -27.97
N ILE A 18 -8.42 -3.22 -27.57
CA ILE A 18 -9.47 -3.79 -26.73
C ILE A 18 -8.83 -4.09 -25.37
N PRO A 19 -9.29 -3.50 -24.26
CA PRO A 19 -8.71 -3.77 -22.94
C PRO A 19 -8.69 -5.27 -22.63
N ALA A 20 -7.51 -5.79 -22.26
CA ALA A 20 -7.29 -7.18 -21.92
C ALA A 20 -7.18 -7.33 -20.39
N GLN A 21 -7.51 -8.49 -19.83
CA GLN A 21 -7.34 -8.69 -18.39
C GLN A 21 -5.85 -8.82 -18.03
N ALA A 22 -5.43 -8.07 -17.03
CA ALA A 22 -4.15 -8.24 -16.38
C ALA A 22 -4.14 -9.48 -15.48
N ASP A 23 -2.96 -10.05 -15.26
CA ASP A 23 -2.82 -11.29 -14.51
C ASP A 23 -3.37 -11.14 -13.07
N GLY A 24 -4.21 -12.08 -12.64
CA GLY A 24 -4.84 -12.07 -11.31
C GLY A 24 -5.96 -11.05 -11.14
N SER A 25 -6.22 -10.21 -12.14
CA SER A 25 -7.19 -9.12 -12.14
C SER A 25 -8.28 -9.34 -13.20
N ASN A 26 -9.38 -8.60 -13.12
CA ASN A 26 -10.35 -8.50 -14.21
C ASN A 26 -10.33 -7.15 -14.93
N ILE A 27 -9.29 -6.35 -14.68
CA ILE A 27 -9.06 -5.06 -15.34
C ILE A 27 -7.78 -5.05 -16.15
N ALA A 28 -7.64 -4.05 -17.03
CA ALA A 28 -6.54 -3.94 -17.97
C ALA A 28 -5.32 -3.17 -17.46
N ILE A 29 -5.39 -2.63 -16.25
CA ILE A 29 -4.40 -1.72 -15.71
C ILE A 29 -3.82 -2.32 -14.43
N THR A 30 -2.50 -2.30 -14.30
CA THR A 30 -1.78 -2.65 -13.06
C THR A 30 -0.81 -1.55 -12.66
N GLY A 31 -0.48 -1.46 -11.37
CA GLY A 31 0.46 -0.47 -10.84
C GLY A 31 -0.11 0.94 -10.66
N ALA A 32 -1.27 1.24 -11.23
CA ALA A 32 -1.93 2.55 -11.16
C ALA A 32 -2.39 2.99 -9.76
N TRP A 33 -2.39 2.08 -8.78
CA TRP A 33 -2.72 2.34 -7.38
C TRP A 33 -1.53 2.15 -6.44
N ASP A 34 -0.35 1.84 -6.98
CA ASP A 34 0.84 1.65 -6.19
C ASP A 34 1.34 2.98 -5.64
N MET A 35 1.92 2.91 -4.44
CA MET A 35 2.69 4.00 -3.87
C MET A 35 4.17 3.81 -4.25
N PRO A 36 4.81 4.84 -4.82
CA PRO A 36 6.21 4.76 -5.20
C PRO A 36 7.13 4.57 -3.99
N ALA A 37 8.25 3.89 -4.21
CA ALA A 37 9.33 3.83 -3.23
C ALA A 37 9.92 5.22 -2.96
N ARG A 38 10.41 5.40 -1.74
CA ARG A 38 11.22 6.56 -1.38
C ARG A 38 12.56 6.52 -2.11
N ILE A 39 13.06 7.69 -2.50
CA ILE A 39 14.34 7.85 -3.18
C ILE A 39 15.34 8.60 -2.30
N GLY A 40 16.62 8.51 -2.67
CA GLY A 40 17.71 9.07 -1.86
C GLY A 40 18.00 8.22 -0.62
N LYS A 41 18.63 8.83 0.39
CA LYS A 41 18.91 8.16 1.66
C LYS A 41 17.66 8.22 2.53
N THR A 42 17.11 7.07 2.92
CA THR A 42 15.84 6.97 3.66
C THR A 42 16.02 6.71 5.14
N TYR A 43 17.18 6.22 5.55
CA TYR A 43 17.59 6.01 6.94
C TYR A 43 19.12 5.98 7.05
N HIS A 44 19.60 6.10 8.28
CA HIS A 44 20.98 5.78 8.64
C HIS A 44 21.02 4.57 9.57
N ASP A 45 22.03 3.73 9.40
CA ASP A 45 22.28 2.58 10.27
C ASP A 45 23.56 2.85 11.07
N TRP A 46 23.39 3.07 12.36
CA TRP A 46 24.45 3.34 13.33
C TRP A 46 25.24 2.07 13.74
N GLY A 47 24.88 0.90 13.21
CA GLY A 47 25.59 -0.37 13.42
C GLY A 47 25.20 -1.11 14.71
N ASN A 48 26.18 -1.45 15.55
CA ASN A 48 26.04 -2.49 16.59
C ASN A 48 25.39 -2.01 17.90
N VAL A 49 24.49 -1.03 17.86
CA VAL A 49 23.73 -0.55 19.02
C VAL A 49 22.27 -1.00 18.94
N ALA A 50 21.61 -1.16 20.08
CA ALA A 50 20.15 -1.37 20.09
C ALA A 50 19.46 -0.14 19.47
N ASN A 51 18.43 -0.35 18.64
CA ASN A 51 17.73 0.70 17.90
C ASN A 51 18.68 1.54 17.01
N ASN A 52 19.53 0.86 16.25
CA ASN A 52 20.55 1.43 15.37
C ASN A 52 20.01 2.14 14.12
N ILE A 53 18.72 2.04 13.84
CA ILE A 53 18.12 2.63 12.65
C ILE A 53 17.56 4.00 12.98
N GLU A 54 18.15 5.02 12.35
CA GLU A 54 17.64 6.38 12.37
C GLU A 54 16.88 6.65 11.07
N PRO A 55 15.55 6.65 11.10
CA PRO A 55 14.74 6.89 9.92
C PRO A 55 14.71 8.39 9.60
N TYR A 56 14.90 8.74 8.33
CA TYR A 56 14.74 10.12 7.88
C TYR A 56 13.27 10.33 7.52
N VAL A 57 12.49 10.87 8.45
CA VAL A 57 11.03 11.00 8.33
C VAL A 57 10.57 12.45 8.51
N SER A 58 11.50 13.40 8.45
CA SER A 58 11.19 14.82 8.45
C SER A 58 10.56 15.21 7.10
N PRO A 59 9.67 16.23 7.04
CA PRO A 59 9.03 16.65 5.79
C PRO A 59 10.04 16.92 4.65
N ASP A 60 11.18 17.52 4.98
CA ASP A 60 12.23 17.89 4.01
C ASP A 60 13.12 16.71 3.57
N GLU A 61 12.88 15.51 4.10
CA GLU A 61 13.64 14.28 3.81
C GLU A 61 12.79 13.20 3.12
N LEU A 62 11.51 13.49 2.88
CA LEU A 62 10.58 12.59 2.23
C LEU A 62 10.54 12.85 0.72
N PHE A 63 11.40 12.13 0.01
CA PHE A 63 11.42 12.11 -1.45
C PHE A 63 10.88 10.79 -1.97
N TYR A 64 10.02 10.85 -2.99
CA TYR A 64 9.40 9.70 -3.63
C TYR A 64 9.80 9.62 -5.10
N GLY A 65 9.94 8.40 -5.60
CA GLY A 65 10.08 8.16 -7.03
C GLY A 65 8.73 8.28 -7.75
N GLY A 66 8.72 7.83 -9.00
CA GLY A 66 7.49 7.56 -9.73
C GLY A 66 7.00 6.12 -9.54
N ARG A 67 5.87 5.80 -10.17
CA ARG A 67 5.34 4.43 -10.27
C ARG A 67 5.23 3.99 -11.73
N ASP A 68 5.32 2.69 -11.92
CA ASP A 68 5.11 2.05 -13.21
C ASP A 68 3.65 1.64 -13.33
N ILE A 69 3.08 1.83 -14.51
CA ILE A 69 1.71 1.45 -14.82
C ILE A 69 1.76 0.61 -16.08
N ASP A 70 1.23 -0.61 -16.06
CA ASP A 70 1.10 -1.39 -17.28
C ASP A 70 -0.35 -1.38 -17.73
N TYR A 71 -0.54 -1.08 -19.02
CA TYR A 71 -1.84 -1.18 -19.68
C TYR A 71 -1.82 -2.32 -20.68
N LEU A 72 -2.69 -3.30 -20.49
CA LEU A 72 -2.78 -4.51 -21.30
C LEU A 72 -3.96 -4.40 -22.27
N VAL A 73 -3.68 -4.60 -23.55
CA VAL A 73 -4.69 -4.56 -24.60
C VAL A 73 -4.54 -5.74 -25.54
N MET A 74 -5.64 -6.18 -26.12
CA MET A 74 -5.67 -7.04 -27.27
C MET A 74 -5.89 -6.20 -28.53
N LEU A 75 -5.25 -6.63 -29.60
CA LEU A 75 -5.42 -6.11 -30.95
C LEU A 75 -5.84 -7.29 -31.84
N GLN A 76 -6.93 -7.11 -32.59
CA GLN A 76 -7.35 -8.07 -33.60
C GLN A 76 -7.06 -7.49 -34.99
N VAL A 77 -6.23 -8.18 -35.74
CA VAL A 77 -5.73 -7.79 -37.07
C VAL A 77 -5.67 -9.00 -38.00
N ALA A 78 -5.53 -8.75 -39.30
CA ALA A 78 -5.53 -9.83 -40.29
C ALA A 78 -4.25 -10.69 -40.25
N ASP A 79 -3.10 -10.05 -40.03
CA ASP A 79 -1.79 -10.69 -40.03
C ASP A 79 -0.78 -9.89 -39.17
N GLU A 80 0.42 -10.45 -39.03
CA GLU A 80 1.53 -9.85 -38.27
C GLU A 80 1.99 -8.50 -38.86
N LEU A 81 1.93 -8.32 -40.18
CA LEU A 81 2.34 -7.06 -40.83
C LEU A 81 1.37 -5.93 -40.48
N ALA A 82 0.06 -6.23 -40.43
CA ALA A 82 -0.96 -5.31 -39.96
C ALA A 82 -0.78 -4.99 -38.47
N ALA A 83 -0.43 -5.98 -37.64
CA ALA A 83 -0.11 -5.75 -36.22
C ALA A 83 1.05 -4.74 -36.08
N LEU A 84 2.12 -4.96 -36.84
CA LEU A 84 3.30 -4.10 -36.84
C LEU A 84 2.96 -2.67 -37.31
N SER A 85 2.10 -2.52 -38.32
CA SER A 85 1.65 -1.20 -38.79
C SER A 85 0.95 -0.42 -37.67
N VAL A 86 0.01 -1.04 -36.96
CA VAL A 86 -0.71 -0.41 -35.85
C VAL A 86 0.24 -0.03 -34.71
N CYS A 87 1.20 -0.90 -34.39
CA CYS A 87 2.22 -0.60 -33.37
C CYS A 87 3.08 0.60 -33.78
N ASN A 88 3.50 0.68 -35.04
CA ASN A 88 4.28 1.80 -35.56
C ASN A 88 3.48 3.11 -35.51
N ASP A 89 2.20 3.10 -35.89
CA ASP A 89 1.34 4.28 -35.80
C ASP A 89 1.19 4.76 -34.36
N PHE A 90 1.06 3.83 -33.40
CA PHE A 90 1.02 4.16 -31.98
C PHE A 90 2.36 4.74 -31.48
N TYR A 91 3.50 4.19 -31.91
CA TYR A 91 4.82 4.78 -31.61
C TYR A 91 4.97 6.18 -32.18
N GLN A 92 4.46 6.47 -33.39
CA GLN A 92 4.48 7.82 -33.96
C GLN A 92 3.67 8.80 -33.11
N LEU A 93 2.50 8.39 -32.61
CA LEU A 93 1.72 9.19 -31.67
C LEU A 93 2.54 9.48 -30.39
N VAL A 94 3.11 8.44 -29.77
CA VAL A 94 3.88 8.56 -28.53
C VAL A 94 5.13 9.43 -28.70
N ASN A 95 5.85 9.27 -29.81
CA ASN A 95 7.03 10.08 -30.13
C ASN A 95 6.71 11.55 -30.39
N GLY A 96 5.45 11.87 -30.72
CA GLY A 96 4.97 13.24 -30.84
C GLY A 96 4.83 13.96 -29.49
N PHE A 97 4.83 13.25 -28.37
CA PHE A 97 4.71 13.86 -27.05
C PHE A 97 6.03 14.41 -26.55
N THR A 98 6.03 15.66 -26.10
CA THR A 98 7.20 16.37 -25.55
C THR A 98 7.12 16.60 -24.04
N ALA A 99 6.01 16.18 -23.41
CA ALA A 99 5.73 16.33 -22.00
C ALA A 99 4.92 15.12 -21.50
N LEU A 100 4.64 15.09 -20.19
CA LEU A 100 3.71 14.12 -19.62
C LEU A 100 2.32 14.31 -20.21
N VAL A 101 1.67 13.21 -20.56
CA VAL A 101 0.34 13.20 -21.15
C VAL A 101 -0.65 12.46 -20.26
N PRO A 102 -1.92 12.88 -20.22
CA PRO A 102 -2.93 12.16 -19.46
C PRO A 102 -3.26 10.82 -20.15
N PHE A 103 -3.12 9.74 -19.41
CA PHE A 103 -3.76 8.45 -19.69
C PHE A 103 -5.06 8.39 -18.88
N GLU A 104 -6.19 8.41 -19.57
CA GLU A 104 -7.53 8.50 -18.99
C GLU A 104 -8.29 7.20 -19.23
N THR A 105 -8.95 6.70 -18.20
CA THR A 105 -9.81 5.52 -18.24
C THR A 105 -11.04 5.75 -17.37
N ASP A 106 -12.00 4.82 -17.40
CA ASP A 106 -13.15 4.86 -16.48
C ASP A 106 -12.74 4.77 -15.00
N LEU A 107 -11.51 4.34 -14.71
CA LEU A 107 -10.97 4.19 -13.36
C LEU A 107 -10.18 5.41 -12.90
N GLY A 108 -9.71 6.28 -13.80
CA GLY A 108 -8.92 7.43 -13.39
C GLY A 108 -8.05 8.00 -14.48
N THR A 109 -7.25 8.99 -14.08
CA THR A 109 -6.35 9.71 -14.95
C THR A 109 -4.96 9.75 -14.34
N TRP A 110 -3.95 9.42 -15.14
CA TRP A 110 -2.55 9.38 -14.73
C TRP A 110 -1.70 10.18 -15.72
N ASN A 111 -0.78 11.00 -15.24
CA ASN A 111 0.10 11.77 -16.12
C ASN A 111 1.36 10.97 -16.40
N VAL A 112 1.44 10.40 -17.61
CA VAL A 112 2.41 9.36 -17.95
C VAL A 112 3.26 9.69 -19.18
N PHE A 113 4.33 8.92 -19.33
CA PHE A 113 5.04 8.70 -20.59
C PHE A 113 5.28 7.20 -20.77
N VAL A 114 5.50 6.75 -22.00
CA VAL A 114 5.88 5.35 -22.28
C VAL A 114 7.34 5.14 -21.89
N ARG A 115 7.59 4.22 -20.95
CA ARG A 115 8.90 4.10 -20.28
C ARG A 115 9.86 3.15 -20.98
N SER A 116 9.33 2.19 -21.71
CA SER A 116 10.10 1.12 -22.36
C SER A 116 9.35 0.63 -23.59
N GLU A 117 9.97 -0.31 -24.29
CA GLU A 117 9.37 -0.98 -25.44
C GLU A 117 8.00 -1.60 -25.09
N ILE A 118 7.05 -1.44 -26.01
CA ILE A 118 5.73 -2.08 -25.98
C ILE A 118 5.94 -3.55 -26.33
N ALA A 119 5.73 -4.42 -25.35
CA ALA A 119 5.87 -5.86 -25.58
C ALA A 119 4.64 -6.37 -26.32
N VAL A 120 4.87 -7.13 -27.40
CA VAL A 120 3.81 -7.71 -28.23
C VAL A 120 3.95 -9.22 -28.22
N GLU A 121 2.88 -9.91 -27.83
CA GLU A 121 2.73 -11.34 -27.90
C GLU A 121 1.71 -11.66 -29.00
N TYR A 122 2.19 -12.18 -30.13
CA TYR A 122 1.34 -12.62 -31.23
C TYR A 122 0.77 -14.00 -30.94
N PHE A 123 -0.54 -14.15 -31.09
CA PHE A 123 -1.23 -15.44 -31.09
C PHE A 123 -1.62 -15.80 -32.52
N ASN A 124 -1.62 -17.10 -32.82
CA ASN A 124 -2.24 -17.60 -34.05
C ASN A 124 -3.70 -17.09 -34.15
N ASP A 125 -4.19 -16.90 -35.38
CA ASP A 125 -5.53 -16.36 -35.70
C ASP A 125 -5.70 -14.83 -35.58
N GLY A 126 -4.62 -14.06 -35.70
CA GLY A 126 -4.70 -12.60 -35.88
C GLY A 126 -4.98 -11.82 -34.58
N PHE A 127 -4.78 -12.45 -33.43
CA PHE A 127 -4.86 -11.79 -32.13
C PHE A 127 -3.45 -11.49 -31.61
N CYS A 128 -3.25 -10.27 -31.10
CA CYS A 128 -2.02 -9.88 -30.43
C CYS A 128 -2.37 -9.35 -29.05
N LYS A 129 -1.60 -9.71 -28.01
CA LYS A 129 -1.63 -9.03 -26.71
C LYS A 129 -0.47 -8.06 -26.65
N LEU A 130 -0.78 -6.80 -26.35
CA LEU A 130 0.19 -5.74 -26.17
C LEU A 130 0.23 -5.34 -24.71
N ARG A 131 1.44 -5.15 -24.20
CA ARG A 131 1.69 -4.51 -22.90
C ARG A 131 2.31 -3.15 -23.15
N ILE A 132 1.58 -2.10 -22.82
CA ILE A 132 2.04 -0.71 -22.95
C ILE A 132 2.57 -0.27 -21.57
N PRO A 133 3.89 -0.12 -21.40
CA PRO A 133 4.47 0.21 -20.11
C PRO A 133 4.57 1.73 -19.95
N PHE A 134 3.77 2.27 -19.05
CA PHE A 134 3.76 3.67 -18.67
C PHE A 134 4.58 3.92 -17.40
N ARG A 135 5.08 5.14 -17.26
CA ARG A 135 5.67 5.67 -16.03
C ARG A 135 4.96 6.97 -15.66
N GLU A 136 4.48 7.04 -14.43
CA GLU A 136 4.05 8.30 -13.80
C GLU A 136 5.17 8.77 -12.87
N PRO A 137 5.94 9.80 -13.24
CA PRO A 137 7.11 10.23 -12.46
C PRO A 137 6.73 10.99 -11.19
N ILE A 138 5.58 11.65 -11.17
CA ILE A 138 5.07 12.43 -10.04
C ILE A 138 3.71 11.85 -9.67
N VAL A 139 3.65 11.17 -8.53
CA VAL A 139 2.43 10.53 -8.03
C VAL A 139 1.77 11.45 -7.02
N ASP A 140 0.45 11.61 -7.11
CA ASP A 140 -0.33 12.28 -6.08
C ASP A 140 -0.45 11.40 -4.83
N LEU A 141 0.28 11.78 -3.78
CA LEU A 141 0.27 11.10 -2.48
C LEU A 141 -0.68 11.76 -1.47
N THR A 142 -1.50 12.71 -1.91
CA THR A 142 -2.47 13.38 -1.05
C THR A 142 -3.67 12.48 -0.77
N GLY A 143 -4.37 12.79 0.32
CA GLY A 143 -5.52 12.04 0.77
C GLY A 143 -6.00 12.51 2.13
N THR A 144 -7.03 11.87 2.64
CA THR A 144 -7.50 12.12 4.01
C THR A 144 -6.88 11.08 4.92
N LEU A 145 -6.24 11.51 6.01
CA LEU A 145 -5.76 10.57 7.02
C LEU A 145 -6.94 9.76 7.56
N PRO A 146 -6.78 8.44 7.71
CA PRO A 146 -7.82 7.63 8.30
C PRO A 146 -8.06 8.09 9.75
N LYS A 147 -9.30 7.99 10.18
CA LYS A 147 -9.71 8.33 11.55
C LYS A 147 -10.44 7.14 12.14
N PRO A 148 -10.33 6.89 13.46
CA PRO A 148 -11.14 5.88 14.11
C PRO A 148 -12.62 6.18 13.85
N ASN A 149 -13.40 5.16 13.51
CA ASN A 149 -14.84 5.28 13.29
C ASN A 149 -15.61 4.40 14.30
N PRO A 150 -15.58 4.74 15.60
CA PRO A 150 -16.30 3.98 16.61
C PRO A 150 -17.81 3.99 16.32
N VAL A 151 -18.43 2.80 16.35
CA VAL A 151 -19.88 2.66 16.18
C VAL A 151 -20.52 2.76 17.55
N PHE A 152 -21.25 3.83 17.79
CA PHE A 152 -21.98 4.03 19.04
C PHE A 152 -23.38 3.41 18.93
N GLN A 153 -23.70 2.51 19.86
CA GLN A 153 -25.04 1.97 20.02
C GLN A 153 -25.67 2.50 21.30
N GLN A 154 -26.92 2.95 21.21
CA GLN A 154 -27.67 3.38 22.38
C GLN A 154 -27.91 2.21 23.33
N LEU A 155 -27.69 2.46 24.62
CA LEU A 155 -28.09 1.51 25.65
C LEU A 155 -29.60 1.52 25.80
N LEU A 156 -30.21 0.35 25.66
CA LEU A 156 -31.64 0.17 25.85
C LEU A 156 -31.90 -0.50 27.21
N ASN A 157 -32.98 -0.10 27.89
CA ASN A 157 -33.49 -0.80 29.07
C ASN A 157 -34.20 -2.10 28.66
N ALA A 158 -34.72 -2.86 29.64
CA ALA A 158 -35.43 -4.12 29.38
C ALA A 158 -36.67 -3.97 28.48
N ASP A 159 -37.24 -2.77 28.38
CA ASP A 159 -38.40 -2.44 27.55
C ASP A 159 -38.02 -1.90 26.16
N GLY A 160 -36.72 -1.84 25.83
CA GLY A 160 -36.22 -1.33 24.56
C GLY A 160 -36.17 0.21 24.46
N ALA A 161 -36.37 0.94 25.56
CA ALA A 161 -36.25 2.40 25.60
C ALA A 161 -34.80 2.84 25.91
N PRO A 162 -34.29 3.93 25.29
CA PRO A 162 -32.96 4.45 25.59
C PRO A 162 -32.78 4.81 27.07
N ILE A 163 -31.65 4.41 27.66
CA ILE A 163 -31.27 4.79 29.02
C ILE A 163 -30.64 6.19 28.96
N HIS A 164 -31.09 7.10 29.81
CA HIS A 164 -30.58 8.47 29.90
C HIS A 164 -29.87 8.72 31.24
N THR A 165 -28.74 9.43 31.22
CA THR A 165 -28.13 10.03 32.43
C THR A 165 -28.55 11.50 32.53
N GLY A 166 -29.76 11.73 33.05
CA GLY A 166 -30.28 13.09 33.24
C GLY A 166 -31.05 13.61 32.02
N ALA A 167 -31.05 14.93 31.83
CA ALA A 167 -32.00 15.60 30.95
C ALA A 167 -31.59 15.69 29.47
N PHE A 168 -30.34 15.37 29.11
CA PHE A 168 -29.86 15.60 27.74
C PHE A 168 -28.90 14.48 27.30
N ALA A 169 -29.32 13.76 26.26
CA ALA A 169 -28.69 12.62 25.58
C ALA A 169 -28.83 11.22 26.24
N PRO A 170 -29.13 10.17 25.43
CA PRO A 170 -29.06 8.78 25.87
C PRO A 170 -27.59 8.35 26.07
N ILE A 171 -27.39 7.35 26.93
CA ILE A 171 -26.09 6.71 27.09
C ILE A 171 -25.81 5.88 25.84
N GLU A 172 -24.64 6.07 25.26
CA GLU A 172 -24.18 5.29 24.12
C GLU A 172 -22.95 4.46 24.53
N ILE A 173 -22.95 3.18 24.15
CA ILE A 173 -21.75 2.33 24.22
C ILE A 173 -21.13 2.32 22.83
N GLY A 174 -19.89 2.79 22.75
CA GLY A 174 -19.05 2.63 21.57
C GLY A 174 -18.60 1.18 21.46
N VAL A 175 -18.99 0.51 20.39
CA VAL A 175 -18.35 -0.73 19.94
C VAL A 175 -17.30 -0.31 18.92
N ILE A 176 -16.04 -0.55 19.26
CA ILE A 176 -14.95 -0.46 18.28
C ILE A 176 -15.01 -1.74 17.46
N ASN A 177 -14.90 -1.61 16.14
CA ASN A 177 -14.70 -2.75 15.24
C ASN A 177 -13.28 -3.30 15.46
N TYR A 178 -13.07 -3.97 16.58
CA TYR A 178 -11.79 -4.53 16.96
C TYR A 178 -11.55 -5.79 16.12
N ASP A 179 -10.59 -5.71 15.20
CA ASP A 179 -10.08 -6.82 14.41
C ASP A 179 -8.72 -7.31 14.91
N GLY A 180 -8.23 -6.74 16.02
CA GLY A 180 -6.92 -7.05 16.59
C GLY A 180 -5.75 -6.39 15.87
N PHE A 181 -5.98 -5.54 14.86
CA PHE A 181 -4.91 -4.90 14.10
C PHE A 181 -5.20 -3.42 13.79
N GLY A 182 -4.23 -2.55 14.07
CA GLY A 182 -4.38 -1.14 13.76
C GLY A 182 -3.07 -0.46 13.41
N ILE A 183 -3.20 0.74 12.83
CA ILE A 183 -2.11 1.63 12.48
C ILE A 183 -2.44 3.02 12.99
N ASP A 184 -1.53 3.63 13.75
CA ASP A 184 -1.75 4.94 14.39
C ASP A 184 -3.08 5.03 15.18
N GLY A 185 -3.52 3.92 15.77
CA GLY A 185 -4.77 3.83 16.54
C GLY A 185 -6.05 3.69 15.71
N VAL A 186 -5.93 3.60 14.38
CA VAL A 186 -7.04 3.31 13.47
C VAL A 186 -7.01 1.81 13.12
N MET A 187 -8.14 1.13 13.27
CA MET A 187 -8.27 -0.28 12.87
C MET A 187 -8.29 -0.42 11.34
N PHE A 188 -7.74 -1.50 10.80
CA PHE A 188 -7.76 -1.73 9.34
C PHE A 188 -9.19 -1.88 8.81
N ARG A 189 -10.08 -2.45 9.62
CA ARG A 189 -11.51 -2.55 9.28
C ARG A 189 -12.19 -1.20 9.05
N ASP A 190 -11.79 -0.14 9.75
CA ASP A 190 -12.32 1.21 9.54
C ASP A 190 -11.88 1.81 8.19
N MET A 191 -10.90 1.20 7.53
CA MET A 191 -10.41 1.58 6.20
C MET A 191 -10.88 0.64 5.09
N ASN A 192 -11.89 -0.21 5.35
CA ASN A 192 -12.35 -1.27 4.45
C ASN A 192 -11.27 -2.31 4.13
N CYS A 193 -10.42 -2.63 5.11
CA CYS A 193 -9.34 -3.59 4.96
C CYS A 193 -9.44 -4.73 5.98
N PHE A 194 -9.05 -5.92 5.55
CA PHE A 194 -8.85 -7.09 6.40
C PHE A 194 -7.38 -7.49 6.36
N VAL A 195 -6.77 -7.72 7.51
CA VAL A 195 -5.39 -8.21 7.56
C VAL A 195 -5.37 -9.67 7.15
N MET A 196 -4.71 -9.97 6.03
CA MET A 196 -4.48 -11.34 5.59
C MET A 196 -3.27 -11.95 6.29
N GLU A 197 -2.21 -11.16 6.42
CA GLU A 197 -0.92 -11.64 6.92
C GLU A 197 -0.08 -10.46 7.44
N LEU A 198 0.61 -10.69 8.55
CA LEU A 198 1.75 -9.88 8.99
C LEU A 198 2.95 -10.83 9.16
N ALA A 199 3.76 -10.97 8.12
CA ALA A 199 4.89 -11.88 8.10
C ALA A 199 6.15 -11.22 8.65
N GLY A 200 6.98 -11.98 9.36
CA GLY A 200 8.29 -11.51 9.85
C GLY A 200 8.27 -10.76 11.19
N ASN A 201 7.09 -10.55 11.80
CA ASN A 201 6.95 -9.85 13.09
C ASN A 201 7.71 -10.56 14.24
N PHE A 202 7.74 -11.89 14.23
CA PHE A 202 8.49 -12.70 15.21
C PHE A 202 9.92 -13.04 14.77
N ASN A 203 10.29 -12.72 13.53
CA ASN A 203 11.62 -13.02 13.04
C ASN A 203 12.65 -12.08 13.67
N ARG A 204 13.85 -12.63 13.92
CA ARG A 204 15.01 -11.80 14.23
C ARG A 204 15.46 -11.06 12.96
N PRO A 205 16.04 -9.85 13.09
CA PRO A 205 16.64 -9.18 11.94
C PRO A 205 17.67 -10.10 11.26
N ALA A 206 17.64 -10.14 9.93
CA ALA A 206 18.57 -10.96 9.17
C ALA A 206 20.01 -10.45 9.37
N PRO A 207 21.03 -11.32 9.42
CA PRO A 207 22.42 -10.87 9.47
C PRO A 207 22.79 -10.12 8.19
N MET A 208 23.55 -9.03 8.31
CA MET A 208 24.11 -8.33 7.15
C MET A 208 25.12 -9.21 6.44
N SER A 209 24.96 -9.37 5.12
CA SER A 209 25.94 -10.04 4.28
C SER A 209 27.27 -9.29 4.26
N GLY A 210 28.36 -10.01 4.00
CA GLY A 210 29.59 -9.40 3.50
C GLY A 210 30.78 -10.33 3.65
N GLU A 211 31.73 -10.11 2.78
CA GLU A 211 32.88 -10.98 2.59
C GLU A 211 34.06 -10.53 3.44
N ALA A 212 34.76 -11.48 4.03
CA ALA A 212 36.06 -11.25 4.65
C ALA A 212 37.11 -11.99 3.83
N THR A 213 38.12 -11.27 3.33
CA THR A 213 39.31 -11.87 2.71
C THR A 213 40.48 -11.80 3.70
N SER A 214 41.16 -12.93 3.87
CA SER A 214 42.41 -13.03 4.64
C SER A 214 43.30 -14.06 3.95
N TYR A 215 44.60 -13.91 4.11
CA TYR A 215 45.59 -14.88 3.65
C TYR A 215 46.30 -15.45 4.89
N ARG A 216 46.31 -16.79 5.02
CA ARG A 216 47.00 -17.58 6.08
C ARG A 216 46.42 -17.57 7.51
N PHE A 217 45.32 -16.86 7.80
CA PHE A 217 44.69 -16.85 9.13
C PHE A 217 43.19 -17.14 9.08
N GLU A 218 42.67 -17.74 10.15
CA GLU A 218 41.24 -17.98 10.32
C GLU A 218 40.47 -16.66 10.40
N LYS A 219 39.34 -16.60 9.71
CA LYS A 219 38.57 -15.37 9.53
C LYS A 219 37.53 -15.27 10.63
N TYR A 220 37.49 -14.14 11.32
CA TYR A 220 36.36 -13.79 12.16
C TYR A 220 35.82 -12.42 11.73
N ARG A 221 34.50 -12.28 11.72
CA ARG A 221 33.81 -11.02 11.48
C ARG A 221 32.68 -10.92 12.50
N VAL A 222 32.51 -9.73 13.07
CA VAL A 222 31.30 -9.41 13.84
C VAL A 222 30.15 -9.25 12.86
N THR A 223 29.27 -10.26 12.80
CA THR A 223 28.04 -10.20 12.02
C THR A 223 27.15 -9.10 12.58
N ARG A 224 26.84 -8.10 11.75
CA ARG A 224 25.91 -7.03 12.13
C ARG A 224 24.48 -7.48 11.84
N SER A 225 23.54 -7.01 12.62
CA SER A 225 22.11 -7.20 12.34
C SER A 225 21.69 -6.23 11.24
N GLY A 226 20.97 -6.73 10.24
CA GLY A 226 20.35 -5.91 9.21
C GLY A 226 19.04 -5.30 9.70
N LEU A 227 18.32 -4.65 8.78
CA LEU A 227 16.99 -4.14 9.04
C LEU A 227 16.05 -5.28 9.46
N LYS A 228 15.20 -4.99 10.44
CA LYS A 228 14.03 -5.83 10.70
C LYS A 228 12.87 -5.33 9.86
N GLN A 229 12.31 -6.22 9.06
CA GLN A 229 11.25 -5.89 8.13
C GLN A 229 10.07 -6.84 8.33
N MET A 230 8.87 -6.29 8.25
CA MET A 230 7.61 -7.04 8.33
C MET A 230 6.82 -6.80 7.05
N ASN A 231 6.25 -7.86 6.48
CA ASN A 231 5.40 -7.73 5.30
C ASN A 231 3.94 -7.76 5.75
N LEU A 232 3.24 -6.65 5.58
CA LEU A 232 1.83 -6.53 5.84
C LEU A 232 1.05 -6.72 4.53
N LYS A 233 0.11 -7.65 4.55
CA LYS A 233 -0.79 -7.94 3.44
C LYS A 233 -2.24 -7.71 3.87
N LEU A 234 -2.92 -6.82 3.16
CA LEU A 234 -4.29 -6.43 3.41
C LEU A 234 -5.17 -6.82 2.23
N PHE A 235 -6.34 -7.36 2.52
CA PHE A 235 -7.43 -7.49 1.55
C PHE A 235 -8.33 -6.27 1.66
N ILE A 236 -8.49 -5.53 0.57
CA ILE A 236 -9.38 -4.37 0.47
C ILE A 236 -10.70 -4.85 -0.10
N GLU A 237 -11.82 -4.49 0.53
CA GLU A 237 -13.16 -4.77 0.07
C GLU A 237 -14.00 -3.49 0.17
N ALA A 238 -14.21 -2.82 -0.96
CA ALA A 238 -14.91 -1.55 -1.02
C ALA A 238 -16.26 -1.70 -1.75
N PRO A 239 -17.32 -0.98 -1.31
CA PRO A 239 -18.64 -1.05 -1.91
C PRO A 239 -18.68 -0.48 -3.34
N ASP A 240 -17.75 0.44 -3.65
CA ASP A 240 -17.59 1.01 -4.97
C ASP A 240 -16.14 1.45 -5.24
N TYR A 241 -15.87 1.85 -6.50
CA TYR A 241 -14.55 2.31 -6.91
C TYR A 241 -14.12 3.60 -6.20
N ALA A 242 -15.06 4.50 -5.88
CA ALA A 242 -14.73 5.74 -5.20
C ALA A 242 -14.24 5.46 -3.77
N ALA A 243 -14.91 4.57 -3.05
CA ALA A 243 -14.50 4.08 -1.74
C ALA A 243 -13.16 3.34 -1.80
N PHE A 244 -12.94 2.49 -2.82
CA PHE A 244 -11.65 1.83 -3.04
C PHE A 244 -10.51 2.84 -3.22
N ASN A 245 -10.70 3.81 -4.12
CA ASN A 245 -9.70 4.84 -4.38
C ASN A 245 -9.45 5.73 -3.15
N GLN A 246 -10.48 5.99 -2.35
CA GLN A 246 -10.34 6.70 -1.09
C GLN A 246 -9.51 5.91 -0.07
N THR A 247 -9.68 4.59 0.03
CA THR A 247 -8.84 3.72 0.87
C THR A 247 -7.37 3.82 0.42
N ILE A 248 -7.09 3.70 -0.88
CA ILE A 248 -5.72 3.84 -1.41
C ILE A 248 -5.12 5.22 -1.10
N ARG A 249 -5.89 6.30 -1.31
CA ARG A 249 -5.47 7.67 -0.98
C ARG A 249 -5.21 7.86 0.52
N SER A 250 -5.97 7.17 1.37
CA SER A 250 -5.76 7.21 2.82
C SER A 250 -4.42 6.55 3.20
N PHE A 251 -4.06 5.43 2.56
CA PHE A 251 -2.73 4.83 2.73
C PHE A 251 -1.60 5.68 2.17
N ASN A 252 -1.79 6.31 1.00
CA ASN A 252 -0.84 7.28 0.46
C ASN A 252 -0.60 8.42 1.45
N ALA A 253 -1.66 9.02 1.99
CA ALA A 253 -1.55 10.09 2.97
C ALA A 253 -0.88 9.62 4.29
N LEU A 254 -1.21 8.41 4.75
CA LEU A 254 -0.66 7.85 5.98
C LEU A 254 0.84 7.57 5.89
N PHE A 255 1.29 6.94 4.81
CA PHE A 255 2.69 6.56 4.61
C PHE A 255 3.55 7.67 4.01
N SER A 256 2.95 8.73 3.47
CA SER A 256 3.66 9.95 3.07
C SER A 256 3.75 11.00 4.17
N LYS A 257 2.98 10.86 5.26
CA LYS A 257 3.02 11.81 6.36
C LYS A 257 4.33 11.69 7.16
N PRO A 258 4.96 12.81 7.53
CA PRO A 258 6.15 12.85 8.39
C PRO A 258 6.00 12.12 9.72
N GLY A 259 7.12 11.66 10.25
CA GLY A 259 7.24 10.95 11.52
C GLY A 259 7.14 9.43 11.40
N LEU A 260 7.44 8.76 12.50
CA LEU A 260 7.21 7.32 12.66
C LEU A 260 5.73 7.00 12.75
N ARG A 261 5.39 5.78 12.34
CA ARG A 261 4.07 5.18 12.49
C ARG A 261 4.17 4.02 13.46
N TYR A 262 3.07 3.67 14.10
CA TYR A 262 3.03 2.47 14.94
C TYR A 262 1.95 1.50 14.47
N ILE A 263 2.26 0.21 14.55
CA ILE A 263 1.32 -0.87 14.27
C ILE A 263 0.99 -1.57 15.59
N THR A 264 -0.30 -1.78 15.82
CA THR A 264 -0.82 -2.61 16.91
C THR A 264 -1.28 -3.94 16.35
N LYS A 265 -0.96 -5.00 17.09
CA LYS A 265 -1.45 -6.34 16.85
C LYS A 265 -1.76 -7.01 18.18
N GLU A 266 -2.89 -7.69 18.27
CA GLU A 266 -3.28 -8.44 19.46
C GLU A 266 -2.20 -9.45 19.86
N ASN A 267 -1.85 -9.47 21.14
CA ASN A 267 -0.82 -10.35 21.71
C ASN A 267 0.58 -10.19 21.05
N ASP A 268 0.88 -9.01 20.51
CA ASP A 268 2.20 -8.66 19.98
C ASP A 268 2.70 -7.34 20.59
N PHE A 269 3.95 -7.01 20.33
CA PHE A 269 4.55 -5.74 20.73
C PHE A 269 3.99 -4.60 19.87
N LEU A 270 3.82 -3.43 20.48
CA LEU A 270 3.65 -2.17 19.75
C LEU A 270 4.96 -1.89 19.02
N ARG A 271 4.90 -1.66 17.71
CA ARG A 271 6.10 -1.50 16.88
C ARG A 271 6.06 -0.17 16.15
N ASP A 272 7.13 0.60 16.31
CA ASP A 272 7.39 1.75 15.47
C ASP A 272 8.00 1.31 14.15
N PHE A 273 7.53 1.89 13.06
CA PHE A 273 8.03 1.60 11.73
C PHE A 273 7.94 2.81 10.81
N PHE A 274 8.62 2.69 9.67
CA PHE A 274 8.47 3.56 8.51
C PHE A 274 8.38 2.73 7.23
N VAL A 275 7.84 3.32 6.17
CA VAL A 275 7.73 2.71 4.85
C VAL A 275 8.75 3.36 3.91
N LYS A 276 9.65 2.56 3.35
CA LYS A 276 10.66 3.01 2.38
C LYS A 276 10.39 2.55 0.95
N ASP A 277 9.77 1.39 0.77
CA ASP A 277 9.60 0.78 -0.56
C ASP A 277 8.22 1.09 -1.17
N GLY A 278 7.40 1.91 -0.50
CA GLY A 278 6.01 2.14 -0.88
C GLY A 278 5.15 0.89 -0.64
N PHE A 279 4.04 0.79 -1.36
CA PHE A 279 3.16 -0.37 -1.35
C PHE A 279 2.67 -0.69 -2.76
N THR A 280 2.28 -1.95 -2.96
CA THR A 280 1.72 -2.43 -4.22
C THR A 280 0.28 -2.87 -4.02
N VAL A 281 -0.55 -2.67 -5.05
CA VAL A 281 -1.95 -3.09 -5.06
C VAL A 281 -2.18 -4.01 -6.24
N ASN A 282 -2.43 -5.28 -5.93
CA ASN A 282 -2.56 -6.35 -6.92
C ASN A 282 -3.93 -7.04 -6.82
N ASN A 283 -4.22 -7.92 -7.78
CA ASN A 283 -5.44 -8.73 -7.82
C ASN A 283 -6.73 -7.90 -7.72
N ILE A 284 -6.75 -6.73 -8.38
CA ILE A 284 -7.91 -5.85 -8.37
C ILE A 284 -9.04 -6.50 -9.14
N ARG A 285 -10.23 -6.57 -8.56
CA ARG A 285 -11.41 -7.13 -9.19
C ARG A 285 -12.62 -6.23 -9.01
N LEU A 286 -13.31 -5.92 -10.10
CA LEU A 286 -14.57 -5.19 -10.11
C LEU A 286 -15.72 -6.17 -10.33
N HIS A 287 -16.65 -6.26 -9.39
CA HIS A 287 -17.81 -7.16 -9.50
C HIS A 287 -19.05 -6.51 -8.91
N ASN A 288 -20.13 -6.41 -9.70
CA ASN A 288 -21.43 -5.85 -9.26
C ASN A 288 -21.35 -4.48 -8.55
N GLY A 289 -20.42 -3.62 -8.97
CA GLY A 289 -20.18 -2.31 -8.36
C GLY A 289 -19.13 -2.33 -7.26
N GLU A 290 -18.92 -3.46 -6.59
CA GLU A 290 -17.90 -3.64 -5.57
C GLU A 290 -16.50 -3.80 -6.17
N VAL A 291 -15.49 -3.37 -5.41
CA VAL A 291 -14.09 -3.45 -5.80
C VAL A 291 -13.29 -4.14 -4.71
N THR A 292 -12.57 -5.19 -5.08
CA THR A 292 -11.64 -5.88 -4.19
C THR A 292 -10.22 -5.75 -4.70
N GLY A 293 -9.24 -5.85 -3.80
CA GLY A 293 -7.82 -5.81 -4.15
C GLY A 293 -6.94 -6.26 -2.99
N ILE A 294 -5.66 -6.51 -3.27
CA ILE A 294 -4.68 -6.91 -2.25
C ILE A 294 -3.59 -5.85 -2.18
N LEU A 295 -3.49 -5.17 -1.04
CA LEU A 295 -2.41 -4.24 -0.75
C LEU A 295 -1.29 -4.99 -0.02
N THR A 296 -0.06 -4.87 -0.52
CA THR A 296 1.14 -5.41 0.13
C THR A 296 2.13 -4.29 0.39
N VAL A 297 2.58 -4.17 1.64
CA VAL A 297 3.53 -3.16 2.08
C VAL A 297 4.59 -3.78 2.99
N GLN A 298 5.84 -3.34 2.82
CA GLN A 298 6.94 -3.72 3.70
C GLN A 298 7.19 -2.62 4.74
N LEU A 299 7.00 -2.97 6.01
CA LEU A 299 7.23 -2.10 7.15
C LEU A 299 8.65 -2.33 7.67
N THR A 300 9.44 -1.27 7.80
CA THR A 300 10.77 -1.35 8.41
C THR A 300 10.67 -0.96 9.88
N GLU A 301 10.88 -1.93 10.78
CA GLU A 301 10.81 -1.74 12.23
C GLU A 301 11.98 -0.89 12.72
N VAL A 302 11.68 0.07 13.60
CA VAL A 302 12.65 0.92 14.29
C VAL A 302 12.74 0.53 15.76
N ASN A 303 11.60 0.43 16.44
CA ASN A 303 11.50 0.04 17.83
C ASN A 303 10.36 -0.96 18.04
N ALA A 304 10.49 -1.80 19.08
CA ALA A 304 9.42 -2.65 19.58
C ALA A 304 9.29 -2.48 21.09
N TYR A 305 8.08 -2.18 21.54
CA TYR A 305 7.74 -1.96 22.95
C TYR A 305 7.06 -3.20 23.51
N THR A 306 7.71 -3.87 24.46
CA THR A 306 7.20 -5.13 25.05
C THR A 306 6.14 -4.90 26.13
N ASN A 307 6.16 -3.73 26.77
CA ASN A 307 5.34 -3.39 27.93
C ASN A 307 4.30 -2.31 27.61
N TRP A 308 3.95 -2.14 26.33
CA TRP A 308 3.09 -1.03 25.89
C TRP A 308 1.69 -1.08 26.49
N SER A 309 1.20 -2.28 26.81
CA SER A 309 -0.09 -2.50 27.44
C SER A 309 -0.02 -2.47 28.96
N ILE A 310 1.15 -2.40 29.60
CA ILE A 310 1.23 -2.43 31.06
C ILE A 310 0.90 -1.04 31.61
N LEU A 311 -0.15 -0.97 32.43
CA LEU A 311 -0.45 0.27 33.16
C LEU A 311 0.64 0.53 34.20
N THR A 312 1.23 1.72 34.15
CA THR A 312 2.18 2.18 35.15
C THR A 312 1.68 3.41 35.89
N ASP A 313 2.13 3.58 37.14
CA ASP A 313 1.91 4.82 37.89
C ASP A 313 2.83 5.96 37.39
N ALA A 314 2.70 7.15 37.98
CA ALA A 314 3.51 8.32 37.62
C ALA A 314 5.03 8.13 37.86
N ASN A 315 5.45 7.11 38.60
CA ASN A 315 6.83 6.76 38.87
C ASN A 315 7.29 5.55 38.03
N ASN A 316 6.48 5.12 37.06
CA ASN A 316 6.72 3.98 36.19
C ASN A 316 6.70 2.61 36.90
N ASN A 317 6.03 2.49 38.05
CA ASN A 317 5.78 1.21 38.69
C ASN A 317 4.58 0.51 38.04
N GLU A 318 4.67 -0.80 37.83
CA GLU A 318 3.58 -1.61 37.28
C GLU A 318 2.37 -1.61 38.23
N ILE A 319 1.20 -1.27 37.71
CA ILE A 319 -0.05 -1.33 38.46
C ILE A 319 -0.52 -2.79 38.44
N VAL A 320 -0.59 -3.38 39.62
CA VAL A 320 -1.06 -4.75 39.83
C VAL A 320 -2.41 -4.76 40.54
N THR A 321 -3.21 -5.76 40.24
CA THR A 321 -4.40 -6.11 41.03
C THR A 321 -4.03 -6.53 42.45
N GLU A 322 -5.02 -6.62 43.34
CA GLU A 322 -4.85 -7.13 44.71
C GLU A 322 -4.27 -8.55 44.81
N LEU A 323 -4.35 -9.33 43.73
CA LEU A 323 -3.74 -10.67 43.61
C LEU A 323 -2.31 -10.64 43.04
N GLY A 324 -1.75 -9.46 42.78
CA GLY A 324 -0.44 -9.29 42.17
C GLY A 324 -0.42 -9.48 40.64
N ASN A 325 -1.57 -9.64 39.99
CA ASN A 325 -1.63 -9.73 38.52
C ASN A 325 -1.44 -8.33 37.91
N ILE A 326 -0.56 -8.20 36.93
CA ILE A 326 -0.33 -6.95 36.18
C ILE A 326 -1.59 -6.58 35.40
N ILE A 327 -2.00 -5.32 35.49
CA ILE A 327 -3.12 -4.80 34.70
C ILE A 327 -2.59 -4.39 33.33
N ILE A 328 -3.15 -5.00 32.28
CA ILE A 328 -2.86 -4.70 30.88
C ILE A 328 -4.04 -3.98 30.22
N THR A 329 -3.77 -2.96 29.39
CA THR A 329 -4.75 -2.22 28.57
C THR A 329 -4.92 -2.80 27.19
#